data_AF-A0A812ISK4-F1
#
_entry.id   AF-A0A812ISK4-F1
#
_cell.length_a   1.000
_cell.length_b   1.000
_cell.length_c   1.000
_cell.angle_alpha   90.00
_cell.angle_beta   90.00
_cell.angle_gamma   90.00
#
_symmetry.space_group_name_H-M   'P 1'
#
loop_
_entity.id
_entity.type
_entity.pdbx_description
1 polymer ?
#
loop_
_entity_poly.entity_id
_entity_poly.type
_entity_poly.pdbx_seq_one_letter_code
_entity_poly.pdbx_strand_id
1 'polypeptide(L)'
;MHASLHGADTLSDGTTTLVLRSTFSKMTYPELMTMLNVTTAALGFQAPRYDFVYLPWAKLAFVNFEDPASCKAYFTVFRNVCNLGAEHPGISAVAEAFVQGLARNLAFFLAKCGWKAVSDPRAPCVFSGGVPVSLAEAIRSHVSQEVLLDEEQRARASRAAGRPTNPGLAEAGSREEPRPGQGGRGSGDSSGKGAKGRGRKGARGAQTDRGKGGKGTAGRSRGPEPERVVFQL
;
A
#
# COMPACT_ATOMS: atom_id res chain seq x y z
N MET A 1 -15.15 -10.76 -8.21
CA MET A 1 -15.48 -9.44 -8.78
C MET A 1 -14.28 -8.53 -8.58
N HIS A 2 -13.46 -8.33 -9.61
CA HIS A 2 -12.32 -7.41 -9.57
C HIS A 2 -12.84 -6.00 -9.84
N ALA A 3 -12.84 -5.12 -8.84
CA ALA A 3 -13.06 -3.70 -9.08
C ALA A 3 -11.87 -3.16 -9.88
N SER A 4 -12.11 -2.77 -11.14
CA SER A 4 -11.12 -2.08 -11.96
C SER A 4 -10.78 -0.75 -11.31
N LEU A 5 -9.53 -0.63 -10.84
CA LEU A 5 -8.93 0.62 -10.39
C LEU A 5 -8.56 1.45 -11.62
N HIS A 6 -9.53 2.13 -12.23
CA HIS A 6 -9.20 3.26 -13.11
C HIS A 6 -8.78 4.42 -12.21
N GLY A 7 -7.52 4.38 -11.75
CA GLY A 7 -6.92 5.48 -11.02
C GLY A 7 -6.89 6.73 -11.91
N ALA A 8 -7.33 7.86 -11.38
CA ALA A 8 -7.33 9.13 -12.11
C ALA A 8 -5.98 9.37 -12.81
N ASP A 9 -6.02 9.87 -14.05
CA ASP A 9 -4.83 10.12 -14.86
C ASP A 9 -3.88 11.16 -14.26
N THR A 10 -4.41 11.95 -13.32
CA THR A 10 -3.79 13.12 -12.74
C THR A 10 -4.12 13.18 -11.25
N LEU A 11 -3.16 13.68 -10.46
CA LEU A 11 -3.41 14.07 -9.07
C LEU A 11 -4.12 15.43 -9.01
N SER A 12 -4.92 15.63 -7.98
CA SER A 12 -5.51 16.90 -7.57
C SER A 12 -4.43 17.85 -7.05
N ASP A 13 -4.67 19.16 -7.17
CA ASP A 13 -3.74 20.16 -6.65
C ASP A 13 -3.62 20.05 -5.12
N GLY A 14 -2.39 20.10 -4.63
CA GLY A 14 -2.09 20.00 -3.20
C GLY A 14 -2.06 18.57 -2.63
N THR A 15 -2.21 17.52 -3.44
CA THR A 15 -2.04 16.13 -2.98
C THR A 15 -0.62 15.92 -2.44
N THR A 16 -0.51 15.45 -1.20
CA THR A 16 0.76 15.05 -0.57
C THR A 16 0.78 13.58 -0.17
N THR A 17 -0.35 12.88 -0.12
CA THR A 17 -0.42 11.48 0.33
C THR A 17 -0.94 10.57 -0.78
N LEU A 18 -0.18 9.50 -1.04
CA LEU A 18 -0.55 8.43 -1.96
C LEU A 18 -0.92 7.16 -1.20
N VAL A 19 -1.86 6.41 -1.77
CA VAL A 19 -2.15 5.03 -1.40
C VAL A 19 -1.61 4.10 -2.50
N LEU A 20 -0.85 3.09 -2.08
CA LEU A 20 -0.22 2.11 -2.95
C LEU A 20 -0.82 0.73 -2.69
N ARG A 21 -1.18 0.01 -3.75
CA ARG A 21 -1.58 -1.40 -3.66
C ARG A 21 -0.50 -2.29 -4.24
N SER A 22 -0.05 -3.25 -3.44
CA SER A 22 0.99 -4.19 -3.88
C SER A 22 0.42 -5.39 -4.63
N THR A 23 1.15 -5.86 -5.65
CA THR A 23 0.89 -7.19 -6.26
C THR A 23 1.47 -8.33 -5.42
N PHE A 24 2.45 -8.05 -4.55
CA PHE A 24 3.04 -9.07 -3.69
C PHE A 24 2.01 -9.65 -2.74
N SER A 25 2.15 -10.95 -2.45
CA SER A 25 1.31 -11.62 -1.45
C SER A 25 1.55 -11.05 -0.05
N LYS A 26 2.78 -10.62 0.24
CA LYS A 26 3.21 -10.01 1.50
C LYS A 26 4.30 -8.96 1.25
N MET A 27 3.91 -7.71 1.04
CA MET A 27 4.86 -6.59 1.12
C MET A 27 5.23 -6.35 2.59
N THR A 28 6.51 -6.06 2.83
CA THR A 28 7.07 -5.69 4.13
C THR A 28 7.56 -4.24 4.13
N TYR A 29 7.77 -3.66 5.32
CA TYR A 29 8.36 -2.31 5.43
C TYR A 29 9.73 -2.20 4.74
N PRO A 30 10.71 -3.12 4.96
CA PRO A 30 11.99 -3.04 4.28
C PRO A 30 11.89 -3.03 2.75
N GLU A 31 11.00 -3.84 2.18
CA GLU A 31 10.80 -3.89 0.72
C GLU A 31 10.16 -2.59 0.20
N LEU A 32 9.15 -2.06 0.89
CA LEU A 32 8.52 -0.78 0.55
C LEU A 32 9.53 0.36 0.64
N MET A 33 10.32 0.42 1.71
CA MET A 33 11.35 1.44 1.90
C MET A 33 12.45 1.34 0.83
N THR A 34 12.88 0.13 0.48
CA THR A 34 13.85 -0.08 -0.60
C THR A 34 13.31 0.46 -1.92
N MET A 35 12.05 0.17 -2.25
CA MET A 35 11.40 0.66 -3.46
C MET A 35 11.30 2.19 -3.47
N LEU A 36 10.90 2.80 -2.35
CA LEU A 36 10.83 4.25 -2.20
C LEU A 36 12.21 4.89 -2.37
N ASN A 37 13.25 4.35 -1.74
CA ASN A 37 14.62 4.86 -1.84
C ASN A 37 15.22 4.72 -3.24
N VAL A 38 14.99 3.62 -3.93
CA VAL A 38 15.39 3.46 -5.34
C VAL A 38 14.69 4.50 -6.21
N THR A 39 13.41 4.76 -5.95
CA THR A 39 12.64 5.79 -6.66
C THR A 39 13.18 7.19 -6.37
N THR A 40 13.53 7.49 -5.12
CA THR A 40 14.20 8.74 -4.70
C THR A 40 15.44 9.01 -5.56
N ALA A 41 16.32 8.01 -5.66
CA ALA A 41 17.56 8.12 -6.43
C ALA A 41 17.30 8.28 -7.94
N ALA A 42 16.33 7.54 -8.49
CA ALA A 42 15.94 7.63 -9.90
C ALA A 42 15.35 9.01 -10.27
N LEU A 43 14.72 9.69 -9.31
CA LEU A 43 14.21 11.05 -9.45
C LEU A 43 15.29 12.12 -9.27
N GLY A 44 16.53 11.74 -8.93
CA GLY A 44 17.64 12.66 -8.72
C GLY A 44 17.60 13.42 -7.38
N PHE A 45 16.76 12.98 -6.44
CA PHE A 45 16.74 13.56 -5.10
C PHE A 45 17.93 13.06 -4.28
N GLN A 46 18.55 13.99 -3.53
CA GLN A 46 19.69 13.68 -2.66
C GLN A 46 19.27 12.93 -1.38
N ALA A 47 18.01 13.06 -0.99
CA ALA A 47 17.44 12.44 0.19
C ALA A 47 15.97 12.08 -0.06
N PRO A 48 15.39 11.11 0.69
CA PRO A 48 13.98 10.80 0.65
C PRO A 48 13.11 12.05 0.81
N ARG A 49 12.07 12.17 -0.03
CA ARG A 49 11.11 13.30 0.00
C ARG A 49 9.76 12.92 0.62
N TYR A 50 9.75 11.85 1.41
CA TYR A 50 8.60 11.36 2.15
C TYR A 50 8.84 11.46 3.65
N ASP A 51 7.78 11.79 4.38
CA ASP A 51 7.81 12.04 5.83
C ASP A 51 6.95 11.05 6.62
N PHE A 52 6.11 10.25 5.95
CA PHE A 52 5.27 9.24 6.59
C PHE A 52 5.12 8.03 5.68
N VAL A 53 5.31 6.84 6.23
CA VAL A 53 5.04 5.56 5.55
C VAL A 53 4.32 4.64 6.50
N TYR A 54 3.16 4.15 6.07
CA TYR A 54 2.34 3.23 6.86
C TYR A 54 1.88 2.04 6.05
N LEU A 55 2.14 0.84 6.56
CA LEU A 55 1.77 -0.43 5.95
C LEU A 55 0.81 -1.18 6.89
N PRO A 56 -0.48 -0.78 6.95
CA PRO A 56 -1.46 -1.46 7.80
C PRO A 56 -1.64 -2.92 7.42
N TRP A 57 -1.49 -3.24 6.12
CA TRP A 57 -1.66 -4.57 5.58
C TRP A 57 -0.61 -4.86 4.51
N ALA A 58 -0.33 -6.15 4.34
CA ALA A 58 0.62 -6.69 3.35
C ALA A 58 0.41 -6.22 1.89
N LYS A 59 -0.77 -5.68 1.55
CA LYS A 59 -1.12 -5.26 0.19
C LYS A 59 -1.50 -3.78 0.06
N LEU A 60 -1.41 -3.02 1.15
CA LEU A 60 -1.85 -1.63 1.16
C LEU A 60 -0.88 -0.77 1.96
N ALA A 61 -0.30 0.23 1.31
CA ALA A 61 0.58 1.20 1.93
C ALA A 61 0.06 2.62 1.72
N PHE A 62 0.39 3.50 2.67
CA PHE A 62 0.18 4.94 2.62
C PHE A 62 1.54 5.62 2.72
N VAL A 63 1.77 6.60 1.85
CA VAL A 63 3.02 7.37 1.82
C VAL A 63 2.66 8.85 1.73
N ASN A 64 3.06 9.65 2.72
CA ASN A 64 2.99 11.11 2.63
C ASN A 64 4.36 11.67 2.22
N PHE A 65 4.29 12.68 1.35
CA PHE A 65 5.43 13.43 0.85
C PHE A 65 5.48 14.81 1.50
N GLU A 66 6.69 15.34 1.65
CA GLU A 66 6.91 16.64 2.30
C GLU A 66 6.22 17.79 1.54
N ASP A 67 6.10 17.66 0.22
CA ASP A 67 5.50 18.66 -0.64
C ASP A 67 4.76 18.04 -1.85
N PRO A 68 3.76 18.74 -2.42
CA PRO A 68 2.97 18.21 -3.55
C PRO A 68 3.79 17.95 -4.82
N ALA A 69 4.88 18.68 -5.05
CA ALA A 69 5.69 18.50 -6.25
C ALA A 69 6.46 17.16 -6.19
N SER A 70 7.04 16.85 -5.04
CA SER A 70 7.63 15.55 -4.74
C SER A 70 6.60 14.43 -4.87
N CYS A 71 5.41 14.57 -4.26
CA CYS A 71 4.32 13.61 -4.40
C CYS A 71 4.00 13.27 -5.87
N LYS A 72 3.85 14.31 -6.71
CA LYS A 72 3.57 14.16 -8.14
C LYS A 72 4.70 13.46 -8.91
N ALA A 73 5.95 13.70 -8.55
CA ALA A 73 7.09 13.02 -9.15
C ALA A 73 7.07 11.51 -8.86
N TYR A 74 6.87 11.12 -7.60
CA TYR A 74 6.73 9.70 -7.22
C TYR A 74 5.50 9.04 -7.85
N PHE A 75 4.36 9.73 -7.86
CA PHE A 75 3.15 9.25 -8.52
C PHE A 75 3.39 8.88 -9.98
N THR A 76 4.10 9.74 -10.72
CA THR A 76 4.41 9.51 -12.14
C THR A 76 5.24 8.23 -12.32
N VAL A 77 6.26 8.02 -11.47
CA VAL A 77 7.07 6.80 -11.51
C VAL A 77 6.23 5.57 -11.17
N PHE A 78 5.49 5.58 -10.05
CA PHE A 78 4.69 4.42 -9.65
C PHE A 78 3.60 4.09 -10.64
N ARG A 79 2.99 5.11 -11.25
CA ARG A 79 2.00 4.92 -12.31
C ARG A 79 2.61 4.27 -13.55
N ASN A 80 3.80 4.71 -13.96
CA ASN A 80 4.53 4.06 -15.05
C ASN A 80 4.85 2.60 -14.72
N VAL A 81 5.27 2.31 -13.48
CA VAL A 81 5.49 0.93 -13.00
C VAL A 81 4.20 0.11 -13.05
N CYS A 82 3.06 0.66 -12.64
CA CYS A 82 1.76 -0.03 -12.73
C CYS A 82 1.41 -0.39 -14.19
N ASN A 83 1.78 0.47 -15.14
CA ASN A 83 1.50 0.27 -16.56
C ASN A 83 2.41 -0.78 -17.25
N LEU A 84 3.51 -1.20 -16.60
CA LEU A 84 4.35 -2.29 -17.11
C LEU A 84 3.68 -3.68 -16.99
N GLY A 85 2.53 -3.76 -16.31
CA GLY A 85 1.68 -4.96 -16.28
C GLY A 85 2.24 -6.09 -15.43
N ALA A 86 1.78 -7.33 -15.71
CA ALA A 86 2.08 -8.53 -14.91
C ALA A 86 3.57 -8.92 -14.89
N GLU A 87 4.38 -8.33 -15.77
CA GLU A 87 5.82 -8.58 -15.88
C GLU A 87 6.62 -7.90 -14.78
N HIS A 88 6.05 -6.90 -14.08
CA HIS A 88 6.72 -6.19 -12.99
C HIS A 88 6.01 -6.38 -11.65
N PRO A 89 6.44 -7.33 -10.81
CA PRO A 89 5.94 -7.44 -9.45
C PRO A 89 6.37 -6.20 -8.64
N GLY A 90 5.48 -5.68 -7.80
CA GLY A 90 5.66 -4.38 -7.16
C GLY A 90 4.35 -3.74 -6.75
N ILE A 91 3.93 -2.74 -7.53
CA ILE A 91 2.73 -1.92 -7.28
C ILE A 91 1.71 -2.19 -8.39
N SER A 92 0.52 -2.64 -7.99
CA SER A 92 -0.63 -2.86 -8.89
C SER A 92 -1.42 -1.60 -9.16
N ALA A 93 -1.43 -0.67 -8.20
CA ALA A 93 -2.17 0.58 -8.32
C ALA A 93 -1.58 1.65 -7.39
N VAL A 94 -1.68 2.88 -7.84
CA VAL A 94 -1.38 4.10 -7.08
C VAL A 94 -2.54 5.07 -7.24
N ALA A 95 -2.94 5.72 -6.14
CA ALA A 95 -3.99 6.74 -6.14
C ALA A 95 -3.74 7.76 -5.02
N GLU A 96 -4.51 8.86 -5.03
CA GLU A 96 -4.60 9.77 -3.90
C GLU A 96 -5.18 9.04 -2.68
N ALA A 97 -4.58 9.26 -1.51
CA ALA A 97 -5.18 8.83 -0.26
C ALA A 97 -6.34 9.75 0.13
N PHE A 98 -7.32 9.24 0.88
CA PHE A 98 -8.39 10.09 1.41
C PHE A 98 -7.88 11.12 2.45
N VAL A 99 -6.91 10.72 3.26
CA VAL A 99 -6.27 11.59 4.26
C VAL A 99 -5.00 12.19 3.64
N GLN A 100 -4.91 13.51 3.62
CA GLN A 100 -3.82 14.27 3.02
C GLN A 100 -3.02 15.01 4.11
N GLY A 101 -1.69 15.00 3.99
CA GLY A 101 -0.75 15.70 4.86
C GLY A 101 -0.33 14.92 6.10
N LEU A 102 0.90 15.17 6.58
CA LEU A 102 1.50 14.46 7.71
C LEU A 102 0.65 14.53 8.99
N ALA A 103 0.26 15.75 9.41
CA ALA A 103 -0.48 15.96 10.65
C ALA A 103 -1.80 15.18 10.69
N ARG A 104 -2.58 15.21 9.61
CA ARG A 104 -3.84 14.47 9.50
C ARG A 104 -3.62 12.97 9.43
N ASN A 105 -2.59 12.48 8.73
CA ASN A 105 -2.28 11.04 8.70
C ASN A 105 -1.90 10.51 10.09
N LEU A 106 -1.11 11.26 10.87
CA LEU A 106 -0.78 10.92 12.26
C LEU A 106 -2.01 10.94 13.17
N ALA A 107 -2.84 11.98 13.05
CA ALA A 107 -4.09 12.09 13.81
C ALA A 107 -5.07 10.96 13.47
N PHE A 108 -5.21 10.62 12.19
CA PHE A 108 -6.02 9.51 11.72
C PHE A 108 -5.55 8.17 12.31
N PHE A 109 -4.24 7.92 12.31
CA PHE A 109 -3.67 6.73 12.95
C PHE A 109 -4.00 6.69 14.46
N LEU A 110 -3.82 7.79 15.18
CA LEU A 110 -4.14 7.86 16.60
C LEU A 110 -5.63 7.67 16.89
N ALA A 111 -6.51 8.35 16.15
CA ALA A 111 -7.96 8.25 16.32
C ALA A 111 -8.46 6.81 16.08
N LYS A 112 -7.81 6.08 15.15
CA LYS A 112 -8.19 4.71 14.79
C LYS A 112 -7.58 3.65 15.70
N CYS A 113 -6.30 3.78 16.05
CA CYS A 113 -5.52 2.73 16.72
C CYS A 113 -5.23 3.03 18.20
N GLY A 114 -5.32 4.30 18.61
CA GLY A 114 -5.00 4.77 19.95
C GLY A 114 -3.50 4.81 20.27
N TRP A 115 -3.17 5.44 21.39
CA TRP A 115 -1.78 5.63 21.84
C TRP A 115 -1.01 4.33 22.10
N LYS A 116 -1.70 3.25 22.48
CA LYS A 116 -1.08 1.94 22.71
C LYS A 116 -0.43 1.37 21.44
N ALA A 117 -0.94 1.73 20.26
CA ALA A 117 -0.41 1.27 18.98
C ALA A 117 0.85 2.01 18.53
N VAL A 118 1.25 3.11 19.19
CA VAL A 118 2.44 3.89 18.82
C VAL A 118 3.73 3.08 18.95
N SER A 119 3.75 2.08 19.84
CA SER A 119 4.87 1.14 20.00
C SER A 119 4.71 -0.16 19.21
N ASP A 120 3.65 -0.33 18.41
CA ASP A 120 3.49 -1.53 17.57
C ASP A 120 4.57 -1.53 16.47
N PRO A 121 5.28 -2.64 16.21
CA PRO A 121 6.24 -2.73 15.11
C PRO A 121 5.67 -2.45 13.72
N ARG A 122 4.34 -2.50 13.57
CA ARG A 122 3.61 -2.17 12.33
C ARG A 122 3.12 -0.72 12.30
N ALA A 123 3.35 0.06 13.35
CA ALA A 123 3.00 1.47 13.40
C ALA A 123 3.71 2.25 12.26
N PRO A 124 3.19 3.42 11.88
CA PRO A 124 3.82 4.23 10.84
C PRO A 124 5.28 4.56 11.14
N CYS A 125 6.12 4.51 10.11
CA CYS A 125 7.45 5.11 10.14
C CYS A 125 7.33 6.59 9.74
N VAL A 126 7.98 7.46 10.50
CA VAL A 126 7.97 8.91 10.26
C VAL A 126 9.40 9.39 10.01
N PHE A 127 9.56 10.37 9.15
CA PHE A 127 10.85 10.92 8.74
C PHE A 127 10.82 12.43 8.77
N SER A 128 11.97 13.05 9.03
CA SER A 128 12.19 14.49 8.90
C SER A 128 13.44 14.71 8.07
N GLY A 129 13.30 15.28 6.87
CA GLY A 129 14.42 15.47 5.93
C GLY A 129 15.10 14.15 5.56
N GLY A 130 14.32 13.08 5.42
CA GLY A 130 14.82 11.72 5.12
C GLY A 130 15.43 10.96 6.31
N VAL A 131 15.50 11.56 7.51
CA VAL A 131 16.01 10.90 8.72
C VAL A 131 14.83 10.32 9.52
N PRO A 132 14.88 9.04 9.94
CA PRO A 132 13.83 8.46 10.79
C PRO A 132 13.68 9.22 12.11
N VAL A 133 12.43 9.49 12.51
CA VAL A 133 12.09 10.12 13.80
C VAL A 133 11.15 9.24 14.62
N SER A 134 11.12 9.44 15.93
CA SER A 134 10.19 8.72 16.81
C SER A 134 8.74 9.06 16.45
N LEU A 135 7.90 8.05 16.25
CA LEU A 135 6.47 8.25 15.98
C LEU A 135 5.79 9.07 17.10
N ALA A 136 6.14 8.78 18.36
CA ALA A 136 5.58 9.51 19.50
C ALA A 136 5.99 10.99 19.51
N GLU A 137 7.22 11.29 19.08
CA GLU A 137 7.71 12.65 18.95
C GLU A 137 7.02 13.38 17.80
N ALA A 138 6.95 12.76 16.62
CA ALA A 138 6.27 13.32 15.47
C ALA A 138 4.79 13.64 15.75
N ILE A 139 4.10 12.75 16.46
CA ILE A 139 2.73 12.98 16.90
C ILE A 139 2.64 14.24 17.77
N ARG A 140 3.50 14.37 18.79
CA ARG A 140 3.49 15.55 19.68
C ARG A 140 3.80 16.84 18.94
N SER A 141 4.67 16.79 17.93
CA SER A 141 5.10 17.96 17.17
C SER A 141 4.10 18.40 16.10
N HIS A 142 3.37 17.48 15.48
CA HIS A 142 2.54 17.77 14.32
C HIS A 142 1.03 17.64 14.55
N VAL A 143 0.60 16.89 15.57
CA VAL A 143 -0.84 16.66 15.83
C VAL A 143 -1.34 17.66 16.86
N SER A 144 -2.05 18.68 16.40
CA SER A 144 -2.80 19.58 17.29
C SER A 144 -4.03 18.87 17.86
N GLN A 145 -4.51 19.34 19.01
CA GLN A 145 -5.74 18.82 19.62
C GLN A 145 -6.96 18.97 18.69
N GLU A 146 -7.03 20.08 17.95
CA GLU A 146 -8.09 20.33 16.97
C GLU A 146 -8.11 19.28 15.86
N VAL A 147 -6.95 18.98 15.27
CA VAL A 147 -6.84 17.98 14.18
C VAL A 147 -7.19 16.59 14.70
N LEU A 148 -6.78 16.24 15.92
CA LEU A 148 -7.14 14.95 16.52
C LEU A 148 -8.65 14.83 16.75
N LEU A 149 -9.30 15.87 17.25
CA LEU A 149 -10.74 15.88 17.48
C LEU A 149 -11.54 15.79 16.16
N ASP A 150 -11.11 16.48 15.10
CA ASP A 150 -11.72 16.36 13.76
C ASP A 150 -11.64 14.91 13.25
N GLU A 151 -10.46 14.27 13.31
CA GLU A 151 -10.29 12.89 12.86
C GLU A 151 -11.04 11.88 13.75
N GLU A 152 -11.13 12.10 15.06
CA GLU A 152 -11.98 11.28 15.94
C GLU A 152 -13.46 11.40 15.57
N GLN A 153 -13.94 12.61 15.31
CA GLN A 153 -15.32 12.85 14.92
C GLN A 153 -15.64 12.20 13.56
N ARG A 154 -14.72 12.29 12.60
CA ARG A 154 -14.82 11.57 11.32
C ARG A 154 -14.85 10.06 11.53
N ALA A 155 -13.98 9.51 12.36
CA ALA A 155 -13.96 8.09 12.67
C ALA A 155 -15.28 7.62 13.31
N ARG A 156 -15.88 8.42 14.21
CA ARG A 156 -17.19 8.15 14.81
C ARG A 156 -18.32 8.23 13.77
N ALA A 157 -18.32 9.24 12.92
CA ALA A 157 -19.31 9.40 11.85
C ALA A 157 -19.28 8.22 10.87
N SER A 158 -18.09 7.77 10.46
CA SER A 158 -17.95 6.60 9.59
C SER A 158 -18.50 5.32 10.22
N ARG A 159 -18.30 5.11 11.53
CA ARG A 159 -18.89 3.99 12.28
C ARG A 159 -20.42 4.09 12.36
N ALA A 160 -20.94 5.29 12.65
CA ALA A 160 -22.38 5.52 12.79
C ALA A 160 -23.15 5.36 11.47
N ALA A 161 -22.53 5.69 10.34
CA ALA A 161 -23.14 5.54 9.03
C ALA A 161 -23.32 4.07 8.58
N GLY A 162 -22.94 3.09 9.41
CA GLY A 162 -22.97 1.67 9.04
C GLY A 162 -22.08 1.35 7.84
N ARG A 163 -21.25 2.30 7.40
CA ARG A 163 -20.19 2.03 6.45
C ARG A 163 -19.23 1.11 7.17
N PRO A 164 -18.91 -0.06 6.61
CA PRO A 164 -17.97 -0.97 7.24
C PRO A 164 -16.63 -0.24 7.35
N THR A 165 -16.33 0.30 8.54
CA THR A 165 -14.95 0.58 8.91
C THR A 165 -14.27 -0.76 8.89
N ASN A 166 -13.45 -1.02 7.86
CA ASN A 166 -12.91 -2.35 7.60
C ASN A 166 -12.46 -3.05 8.90
N PRO A 167 -13.02 -4.22 9.26
CA PRO A 167 -12.90 -4.82 10.59
C PRO A 167 -11.46 -5.22 11.00
N GLY A 168 -10.50 -5.16 10.07
CA GLY A 168 -9.13 -5.64 10.28
C GLY A 168 -8.21 -4.78 11.14
N LEU A 169 -8.68 -3.68 11.75
CA LEU A 169 -7.86 -2.82 12.64
C LEU A 169 -8.27 -2.92 14.12
N ALA A 170 -9.50 -3.35 14.43
CA ALA A 170 -9.94 -3.53 15.82
C ALA A 170 -9.54 -4.90 16.40
N GLU A 171 -9.33 -5.92 15.56
CA GLU A 171 -9.08 -7.30 16.01
C GLU A 171 -7.59 -7.71 16.11
N ALA A 172 -6.65 -6.82 15.86
CA ALA A 172 -5.23 -7.16 15.95
C ALA A 172 -4.66 -7.13 17.39
N GLY A 173 -5.49 -6.84 18.41
CA GLY A 173 -5.07 -6.67 19.81
C GLY A 173 -5.48 -7.80 20.77
N SER A 174 -6.18 -8.83 20.32
CA SER A 174 -6.78 -9.83 21.22
C SER A 174 -6.84 -11.24 20.63
N ARG A 175 -5.75 -11.67 19.99
CA ARG A 175 -5.51 -13.12 19.79
C ARG A 175 -4.45 -13.56 20.79
N GLU A 176 -4.90 -14.00 21.97
CA GLU A 176 -4.07 -14.76 22.90
C GLU A 176 -3.40 -15.90 22.12
N GLU A 177 -2.07 -15.92 22.13
CA GLU A 177 -1.32 -17.11 21.75
C GLU A 177 -1.77 -18.27 22.63
N PRO A 178 -2.16 -19.43 22.06
CA PRO A 178 -2.34 -20.63 22.84
C PRO A 178 -0.97 -21.01 23.42
N ARG A 179 -0.87 -20.99 24.76
CA ARG A 179 0.30 -21.48 25.50
C ARG A 179 0.66 -22.87 24.98
N PRO A 180 1.95 -23.16 24.70
CA PRO A 180 2.38 -24.51 24.33
C PRO A 180 2.27 -25.41 25.57
N GLY A 181 1.19 -26.17 25.61
CA GLY A 181 0.99 -27.29 26.52
C GLY A 181 1.90 -28.44 26.14
N GLN A 182 2.68 -28.87 27.12
CA GLN A 182 3.42 -30.12 27.16
C GLN A 182 2.54 -31.31 26.78
N GLY A 183 3.07 -32.22 25.96
CA GLY A 183 2.47 -33.54 25.81
C GLY A 183 3.09 -34.38 24.70
N GLY A 184 3.63 -35.53 25.08
CA GLY A 184 3.54 -36.72 24.24
C GLY A 184 4.81 -37.14 23.50
N ARG A 185 5.64 -37.92 24.19
CA ARG A 185 6.56 -38.89 23.57
C ARG A 185 5.76 -39.88 22.73
N GLY A 186 6.24 -40.18 21.53
CA GLY A 186 5.68 -41.24 20.68
C GLY A 186 6.70 -41.69 19.65
N SER A 187 7.48 -42.71 20.02
CA SER A 187 8.33 -43.50 19.11
C SER A 187 7.48 -44.19 18.05
N GLY A 188 7.94 -44.21 16.80
CA GLY A 188 7.28 -44.91 15.71
C GLY A 188 8.21 -45.05 14.51
N ASP A 189 8.96 -46.14 14.52
CA ASP A 189 9.73 -46.72 13.41
C ASP A 189 8.87 -46.91 12.15
N SER A 190 9.45 -46.71 10.96
CA SER A 190 9.44 -47.68 9.84
C SER A 190 9.76 -47.06 8.46
N SER A 191 10.93 -47.44 7.95
CA SER A 191 11.20 -48.01 6.62
C SER A 191 10.22 -47.75 5.46
N GLY A 192 10.73 -47.13 4.38
CA GLY A 192 10.04 -47.11 3.08
C GLY A 192 10.93 -46.66 1.92
N LYS A 193 11.57 -47.63 1.26
CA LYS A 193 12.31 -47.50 -0.02
C LYS A 193 11.36 -47.19 -1.19
N GLY A 194 11.83 -46.48 -2.22
CA GLY A 194 11.26 -46.54 -3.58
C GLY A 194 11.54 -45.29 -4.43
N ALA A 195 12.53 -45.35 -5.33
CA ALA A 195 12.36 -45.46 -6.80
C ALA A 195 12.08 -44.11 -7.51
N LYS A 196 13.08 -43.52 -8.19
CA LYS A 196 13.39 -43.66 -9.65
C LYS A 196 12.23 -43.29 -10.60
N GLY A 197 12.43 -42.22 -11.37
CA GLY A 197 11.73 -41.93 -12.65
C GLY A 197 12.07 -40.52 -13.14
N ARG A 198 13.18 -40.31 -13.88
CA ARG A 198 13.27 -40.25 -15.35
C ARG A 198 12.17 -39.42 -16.06
N GLY A 199 12.53 -38.18 -16.42
CA GLY A 199 12.67 -37.75 -17.82
C GLY A 199 11.45 -37.23 -18.59
N ARG A 200 11.58 -36.01 -19.14
CA ARG A 200 11.25 -35.54 -20.51
C ARG A 200 11.22 -33.99 -20.49
N LYS A 201 12.27 -33.28 -20.92
CA LYS A 201 12.53 -32.81 -22.30
C LYS A 201 11.28 -32.59 -23.17
N GLY A 202 10.97 -31.33 -23.43
CA GLY A 202 10.09 -30.86 -24.50
C GLY A 202 10.30 -29.36 -24.70
N ALA A 203 11.12 -28.98 -25.66
CA ALA A 203 11.39 -27.61 -26.08
C ALA A 203 11.28 -27.53 -27.61
N ARG A 204 10.93 -26.32 -28.09
CA ARG A 204 10.81 -25.87 -29.51
C ARG A 204 9.52 -26.31 -30.19
N GLY A 205 8.83 -25.47 -30.97
CA GLY A 205 9.11 -24.14 -31.51
C GLY A 205 8.16 -23.85 -32.68
N ALA A 206 8.34 -22.68 -33.29
CA ALA A 206 7.67 -22.11 -34.49
C ALA A 206 6.32 -21.40 -34.22
N GLN A 207 6.09 -20.10 -34.47
CA GLN A 207 6.57 -19.08 -35.44
C GLN A 207 5.45 -18.73 -36.45
N THR A 208 5.07 -17.44 -36.41
CA THR A 208 4.46 -16.55 -37.43
C THR A 208 3.20 -17.00 -38.18
N ASP A 209 2.16 -16.16 -38.22
CA ASP A 209 1.85 -15.42 -39.45
C ASP A 209 0.96 -14.18 -39.21
N ARG A 210 1.04 -13.29 -40.21
CA ARG A 210 0.52 -11.94 -40.45
C ARG A 210 -1.00 -11.77 -40.31
N GLY A 211 -1.39 -10.52 -40.05
CA GLY A 211 -2.76 -10.05 -40.31
C GLY A 211 -2.89 -8.53 -40.27
N LYS A 212 -2.77 -7.90 -41.44
CA LYS A 212 -2.99 -6.46 -41.71
C LYS A 212 -4.43 -6.01 -41.38
N GLY A 213 -4.56 -4.72 -41.04
CA GLY A 213 -5.61 -3.87 -41.64
C GLY A 213 -6.69 -3.35 -40.69
N GLY A 214 -6.90 -2.02 -40.71
CA GLY A 214 -8.10 -1.43 -40.11
C GLY A 214 -7.96 0.06 -39.78
N LYS A 215 -8.01 0.92 -40.79
CA LYS A 215 -8.36 2.34 -40.64
C LYS A 215 -9.80 2.42 -40.12
N GLY A 216 -10.09 3.29 -39.16
CA GLY A 216 -11.48 3.50 -38.71
C GLY A 216 -11.67 4.63 -37.69
N THR A 217 -11.93 5.82 -38.22
CA THR A 217 -12.88 6.84 -37.72
C THR A 217 -12.80 7.38 -36.29
N ALA A 218 -12.53 8.68 -36.25
CA ALA A 218 -12.85 9.59 -35.16
C ALA A 218 -14.34 9.56 -34.79
N GLY A 219 -14.62 9.45 -33.49
CA GLY A 219 -15.94 9.66 -32.89
C GLY A 219 -15.75 10.20 -31.47
N ARG A 220 -15.74 11.53 -31.34
CA ARG A 220 -15.78 12.21 -30.04
C ARG A 220 -17.17 12.03 -29.44
N SER A 221 -17.33 11.07 -28.53
CA SER A 221 -18.40 11.08 -27.54
C SER A 221 -17.82 11.53 -26.20
N ARG A 222 -18.24 12.71 -25.72
CA ARG A 222 -18.07 13.09 -24.31
C ARG A 222 -18.94 12.16 -23.49
N GLY A 223 -18.34 11.07 -23.01
CA GLY A 223 -18.95 10.18 -22.02
C GLY A 223 -19.11 10.91 -20.69
N PRO A 224 -19.99 10.40 -19.80
CA PRO A 224 -20.15 10.93 -18.46
C PRO A 224 -18.79 10.94 -17.74
N GLU A 225 -18.52 12.00 -16.99
CA GLU A 225 -17.31 12.08 -16.16
C GLU A 225 -17.16 10.80 -15.33
N PRO A 226 -15.96 10.20 -15.29
CA PRO A 226 -15.73 9.05 -14.44
C PRO A 226 -15.94 9.50 -12.98
N GLU A 227 -16.89 8.87 -12.29
CA GLU A 227 -17.02 8.98 -10.84
C GLU A 227 -15.64 8.75 -10.23
N ARG A 228 -15.11 9.78 -9.58
CA ARG A 228 -13.88 9.68 -8.80
C ARG A 228 -14.12 8.62 -7.73
N VAL A 229 -13.51 7.44 -7.90
CA VAL A 229 -13.49 6.41 -6.88
C VAL A 229 -12.58 6.89 -5.76
N VAL A 230 -13.15 7.64 -4.84
CA VAL A 230 -12.49 8.05 -3.59
C VAL A 230 -12.46 6.81 -2.71
N PHE A 231 -11.28 6.20 -2.58
CA PHE A 231 -11.07 5.12 -1.62
C PHE A 231 -11.03 5.70 -0.21
N GLN A 232 -12.20 5.74 0.42
CA GLN A 232 -12.34 5.88 1.87
C GLN A 232 -12.22 4.49 2.49
N LEU A 233 -11.32 4.36 3.47
CA LEU A 233 -11.10 3.13 4.24
C LEU A 233 -12.29 2.71 5.09
#